data_AF-A0AA91DFQ7-F1
#
_entry.id   AF-A0AA91DFQ7-F1
#
_cell.length_a   1.000
_cell.length_b   1.000
_cell.length_c   1.000
_cell.angle_alpha   90.00
_cell.angle_beta   90.00
_cell.angle_gamma   90.00
#
_symmetry.space_group_name_H-M   'P 1'
#
loop_
_entity.id
_entity.type
_entity.pdbx_description
1 polymer ?
#
loop_
_entity_poly.entity_id
_entity_poly.type
_entity_poly.pdbx_seq_one_letter_code
_entity_poly.pdbx_strand_id
1 'polypeptide(L)'
;AATGSAWALTPADGAPQLSLYIPGSQSNDPAFGFMINNTTPANALCLNDPNPTGTGTTTHVYFHTKGANSAATNDEYSAIYCYTDSTKIPGLTGGVAPNNKTRLWISRRRLGASFVGLDAAANGTKLTYLKDPATAVCTAFNGSYPSGGASYQWNYSCTTVTSGISATAATSDVTPDAFRGVDNVTPGKTDIDASTLDNRFALGGHIIGTPVTLKLRNALQYAQIQNGTLPASCTVGNETPACVPSLSKEILVSIFSGQLYDWSTLKVKVAGAEKSLPEVVADGVTAGVAGLSNPLDTAVHVCRRENGAGQQVALLSNILKSPCLGDSSPKLAEPGGFADIQYATSLGAVDRCLGDYNNGTNGWFGTSNPAPFPNPPATGVPHGNQWAIGIQTTERNASNSASYRFIKIDGALPTGEQVFLGHYPLVGEYALSWKNNVTANQDAALNALAIYSGLPSTIAARNSDLSNHSWGQAGYIALSANGHMPPATWDPANPVTPYTRSLLGTPDACAIPVVNPDFGSVELR
;
A
#
# COMPACT_ATOMS: atom_id res chain seq x y z
N ALA A 1 8.33 -3.73 -35.90
CA ALA A 1 7.13 -4.52 -35.53
C ALA A 1 7.60 -5.84 -34.97
N ALA A 2 7.64 -5.97 -33.64
CA ALA A 2 7.96 -7.25 -33.00
C ALA A 2 6.72 -8.15 -33.13
N THR A 3 6.82 -9.16 -33.99
CA THR A 3 5.83 -10.23 -34.10
C THR A 3 5.94 -11.10 -32.84
N GLY A 4 5.29 -10.66 -31.76
CA GLY A 4 5.14 -11.46 -30.56
C GLY A 4 4.26 -12.67 -30.85
N SER A 5 4.78 -13.86 -30.55
CA SER A 5 4.06 -15.12 -30.57
C SER A 5 2.67 -14.96 -29.95
N ALA A 6 1.62 -15.41 -30.66
CA ALA A 6 0.23 -15.24 -30.25
C ALA A 6 0.02 -15.79 -28.83
N TRP A 7 -0.34 -14.90 -27.91
CA TRP A 7 -0.63 -15.19 -26.50
C TRP A 7 -2.01 -15.87 -26.42
N ALA A 8 -2.06 -17.16 -26.72
CA ALA A 8 -3.30 -17.93 -26.73
C ALA A 8 -3.78 -18.23 -25.31
N LEU A 9 -4.48 -17.26 -24.70
CA LEU A 9 -5.82 -17.53 -24.17
C LEU A 9 -6.73 -16.34 -24.49
N THR A 10 -7.66 -16.51 -25.41
CA THR A 10 -8.66 -15.49 -25.81
C THR A 10 -10.02 -15.85 -25.18
N PRO A 11 -11.09 -15.05 -25.36
CA PRO A 11 -12.45 -15.47 -25.01
C PRO A 11 -12.89 -16.85 -25.57
N ALA A 12 -12.11 -17.47 -26.47
CA ALA A 12 -12.36 -18.79 -27.05
C ALA A 12 -12.03 -20.00 -26.14
N ASP A 13 -11.27 -19.83 -25.05
CA ASP A 13 -10.87 -20.95 -24.14
C ASP A 13 -11.97 -21.37 -23.15
N GLY A 14 -13.15 -20.78 -23.29
CA GLY A 14 -14.35 -21.10 -22.53
C GLY A 14 -14.55 -20.22 -21.29
N ALA A 15 -15.79 -20.17 -20.82
CA ALA A 15 -16.15 -19.40 -19.62
C ALA A 15 -15.42 -19.95 -18.37
N PRO A 16 -15.07 -19.08 -17.40
CA PRO A 16 -14.48 -19.51 -16.15
C PRO A 16 -15.43 -20.45 -15.40
N GLN A 17 -14.84 -21.46 -14.77
CA GLN A 17 -15.56 -22.43 -13.95
C GLN A 17 -15.55 -22.02 -12.47
N LEU A 18 -14.53 -21.27 -12.08
CA LEU A 18 -14.40 -20.67 -10.76
C LEU A 18 -14.14 -19.18 -10.93
N SER A 19 -14.93 -18.35 -10.26
CA SER A 19 -14.78 -16.89 -10.28
C SER A 19 -14.71 -16.34 -8.86
N LEU A 20 -13.71 -15.49 -8.62
CA LEU A 20 -13.55 -14.71 -7.40
C LEU A 20 -13.65 -13.23 -7.75
N TYR A 21 -14.48 -12.48 -7.01
CA TYR A 21 -14.60 -11.03 -7.15
C TYR A 21 -14.10 -10.39 -5.86
N ILE A 22 -12.89 -9.84 -5.88
CA ILE A 22 -12.16 -9.43 -4.67
C ILE A 22 -11.81 -7.94 -4.78
N PRO A 23 -12.62 -7.02 -4.23
CA PRO A 23 -12.31 -5.61 -4.15
C PRO A 23 -11.27 -5.31 -3.06
N GLY A 24 -10.74 -4.09 -3.07
CA GLY A 24 -9.98 -3.53 -1.97
C GLY A 24 -8.64 -2.94 -2.39
N SER A 25 -7.68 -2.90 -1.46
CA SER A 25 -6.42 -2.16 -1.66
C SER A 25 -5.55 -2.74 -2.79
N GLN A 26 -5.03 -1.84 -3.63
CA GLN A 26 -4.11 -2.11 -4.75
C GLN A 26 -2.73 -2.58 -4.29
N SER A 27 -2.33 -2.28 -3.05
CA SER A 27 -1.07 -2.76 -2.47
C SER A 27 -0.99 -4.30 -2.44
N ASN A 28 -2.12 -4.99 -2.55
CA ASN A 28 -2.18 -6.44 -2.45
C ASN A 28 -2.03 -7.15 -3.80
N ASP A 29 -1.99 -6.42 -4.91
CA ASP A 29 -2.03 -7.03 -6.25
C ASP A 29 -0.88 -8.01 -6.53
N PRO A 30 0.38 -7.82 -6.09
CA PRO A 30 1.42 -8.83 -6.26
C PRO A 30 1.08 -10.18 -5.64
N ALA A 31 0.34 -10.18 -4.52
CA ALA A 31 -0.06 -11.40 -3.82
C ALA A 31 -1.05 -12.26 -4.63
N PHE A 32 -1.77 -11.66 -5.58
CA PHE A 32 -2.69 -12.36 -6.48
C PHE A 32 -2.01 -12.96 -7.71
N GLY A 33 -0.68 -12.85 -7.83
CA GLY A 33 0.05 -13.34 -9.00
C GLY A 33 -0.03 -12.42 -10.22
N PHE A 34 -0.32 -11.13 -10.02
CA PHE A 34 -0.11 -10.14 -11.08
C PHE A 34 1.38 -10.15 -11.46
N MET A 35 1.68 -10.44 -12.72
CA MET A 35 3.05 -10.57 -13.20
C MET A 35 3.79 -9.24 -13.07
N ILE A 36 4.83 -9.24 -12.24
CA ILE A 36 5.85 -8.19 -12.19
C ILE A 36 7.01 -8.69 -13.05
N ASN A 37 7.45 -7.89 -14.03
CA ASN A 37 8.59 -8.26 -14.90
C ASN A 37 8.50 -9.66 -15.57
N ASN A 38 7.29 -10.11 -15.95
CA ASN A 38 7.01 -11.42 -16.59
C ASN A 38 7.33 -12.67 -15.74
N THR A 39 7.60 -12.55 -14.45
CA THR A 39 7.76 -13.72 -13.57
C THR A 39 6.44 -14.02 -12.86
N THR A 40 6.01 -15.28 -12.96
CA THR A 40 4.93 -15.79 -12.10
C THR A 40 5.56 -16.19 -10.77
N PRO A 41 5.01 -15.81 -9.60
CA PRO A 41 5.49 -16.31 -8.32
C PRO A 41 5.52 -17.84 -8.32
N ALA A 42 6.57 -18.44 -7.74
CA ALA A 42 6.69 -19.90 -7.64
C ALA A 42 5.47 -20.54 -6.92
N ASN A 43 4.90 -19.81 -5.97
CA ASN A 43 3.70 -20.17 -5.21
C ASN A 43 2.50 -19.34 -5.69
N ALA A 44 1.90 -19.76 -6.80
CA ALA A 44 0.73 -19.11 -7.39
C ALA A 44 -0.44 -20.10 -7.54
N LEU A 45 -1.67 -19.57 -7.55
CA LEU A 45 -2.89 -20.34 -7.81
C LEU A 45 -2.94 -20.92 -9.22
N CYS A 46 -2.18 -20.36 -10.14
CA CYS A 46 -2.16 -20.73 -11.54
C CYS A 46 -1.12 -21.84 -11.80
N LEU A 47 -1.43 -22.73 -12.75
CA LEU A 47 -0.50 -23.72 -13.26
C LEU A 47 0.61 -23.07 -14.10
N ASN A 48 1.74 -23.76 -14.25
CA ASN A 48 2.89 -23.29 -15.06
C ASN A 48 2.87 -23.81 -16.52
N ASP A 49 1.96 -24.73 -16.86
CA ASP A 49 1.86 -25.34 -18.20
C ASP A 49 0.53 -25.01 -18.94
N PRO A 50 0.57 -24.43 -20.17
CA PRO A 50 -0.59 -23.97 -20.93
C PRO A 50 -1.39 -25.12 -21.58
N ASN A 51 -2.70 -25.15 -21.33
CA ASN A 51 -3.66 -25.94 -22.11
C ASN A 51 -3.33 -27.47 -22.17
N PRO A 52 -4.15 -28.31 -22.83
CA PRO A 52 -3.78 -29.69 -23.18
C PRO A 52 -2.84 -29.80 -24.39
N THR A 53 -2.55 -28.68 -25.08
CA THR A 53 -1.85 -28.65 -26.38
C THR A 53 -0.42 -28.10 -26.31
N GLY A 54 0.08 -27.73 -25.13
CA GLY A 54 1.52 -27.55 -24.86
C GLY A 54 2.22 -26.30 -25.41
N THR A 55 1.49 -25.22 -25.76
CA THR A 55 2.10 -23.93 -26.16
C THR A 55 1.31 -22.73 -25.62
N GLY A 56 1.99 -21.74 -25.00
CA GLY A 56 1.39 -20.50 -24.47
C GLY A 56 1.83 -20.10 -23.04
N THR A 57 1.48 -18.89 -22.59
CA THR A 57 1.56 -18.49 -21.17
C THR A 57 0.34 -19.01 -20.42
N THR A 58 0.46 -19.33 -19.12
CA THR A 58 -0.64 -19.93 -18.33
C THR A 58 -1.57 -18.96 -17.64
N THR A 59 -1.15 -17.70 -17.55
CA THR A 59 -1.80 -16.65 -16.78
C THR A 59 -1.94 -15.42 -17.65
N HIS A 60 -3.15 -14.89 -17.75
CA HIS A 60 -3.47 -13.71 -18.52
C HIS A 60 -4.01 -12.64 -17.60
N VAL A 61 -3.52 -11.43 -17.79
CA VAL A 61 -3.92 -10.28 -17.01
C VAL A 61 -4.72 -9.31 -17.88
N TYR A 62 -5.89 -8.92 -17.39
CA TYR A 62 -6.86 -8.06 -18.05
C TYR A 62 -6.95 -6.74 -17.30
N PHE A 63 -7.05 -5.63 -18.03
CA PHE A 63 -7.37 -4.32 -17.43
C PHE A 63 -8.49 -3.63 -18.18
N HIS A 64 -9.24 -2.82 -17.43
CA HIS A 64 -10.20 -1.91 -17.99
C HIS A 64 -9.50 -0.65 -18.54
N THR A 65 -9.77 -0.31 -19.79
CA THR A 65 -9.33 0.93 -20.44
C THR A 65 -10.52 1.81 -20.77
N LYS A 66 -10.50 3.06 -20.26
CA LYS A 66 -11.52 4.06 -20.58
C LYS A 66 -11.24 4.70 -21.95
N GLY A 67 -11.53 3.97 -23.03
CA GLY A 67 -11.41 4.44 -24.42
C GLY A 67 -10.08 4.10 -25.13
N ALA A 68 -9.84 4.74 -26.29
CA ALA A 68 -8.74 4.45 -27.23
C ALA A 68 -7.34 4.97 -26.81
N ASN A 69 -7.21 5.53 -25.60
CA ASN A 69 -5.89 5.89 -25.07
C ASN A 69 -5.17 4.61 -24.64
N SER A 70 -4.14 4.26 -25.40
CA SER A 70 -3.29 3.06 -25.30
C SER A 70 -2.44 2.95 -24.02
N ALA A 71 -2.72 3.76 -23.00
CA ALA A 71 -2.09 3.68 -21.69
C ALA A 71 -3.18 3.43 -20.64
N ALA A 72 -3.11 2.27 -19.98
CA ALA A 72 -4.00 1.95 -18.86
C ALA A 72 -3.93 3.07 -17.80
N THR A 73 -5.02 3.82 -17.62
CA THR A 73 -5.14 4.75 -16.49
C THR A 73 -5.60 3.97 -15.26
N ASN A 74 -4.62 3.40 -14.58
CA ASN A 74 -4.55 2.78 -13.23
C ASN A 74 -5.81 2.41 -12.39
N ASP A 75 -6.98 3.04 -12.47
CA ASP A 75 -7.63 3.34 -11.18
C ASP A 75 -8.75 2.38 -10.72
N GLU A 76 -9.22 1.43 -11.54
CA GLU A 76 -10.54 0.83 -11.24
C GLU A 76 -10.65 -0.69 -11.25
N TYR A 77 -10.33 -1.37 -12.36
CA TYR A 77 -10.65 -2.79 -12.53
C TYR A 77 -9.56 -3.57 -13.26
N SER A 78 -9.28 -4.76 -12.76
CA SER A 78 -8.36 -5.72 -13.38
C SER A 78 -8.81 -7.14 -13.13
N ALA A 79 -8.27 -8.09 -13.88
CA ALA A 79 -8.53 -9.50 -13.63
C ALA A 79 -7.37 -10.39 -14.04
N ILE A 80 -7.32 -11.57 -13.43
CA ILE A 80 -6.43 -12.67 -13.82
C ILE A 80 -7.29 -13.83 -14.30
N TYR A 81 -6.87 -14.43 -15.41
CA TYR A 81 -7.42 -15.67 -15.94
C TYR A 81 -6.32 -16.71 -16.10
N CYS A 82 -6.54 -17.91 -15.57
CA CYS A 82 -5.59 -19.00 -15.70
C CYS A 82 -6.24 -20.37 -15.52
N TYR A 83 -5.48 -21.41 -15.82
CA TYR A 83 -5.82 -22.77 -15.40
C TYR A 83 -5.26 -23.05 -14.00
N THR A 84 -6.03 -23.75 -13.19
CA THR A 84 -5.66 -24.26 -11.86
C THR A 84 -6.11 -25.72 -11.72
N ASP A 85 -5.68 -26.39 -10.66
CA ASP A 85 -6.11 -27.75 -10.30
C ASP A 85 -5.95 -27.98 -8.80
N SER A 86 -6.19 -29.21 -8.33
CA SER A 86 -6.06 -29.58 -6.92
C SER A 86 -4.62 -29.58 -6.38
N THR A 87 -3.61 -29.51 -7.25
CA THR A 87 -2.20 -29.37 -6.83
C THR A 87 -1.86 -27.92 -6.48
N LYS A 88 -2.53 -26.96 -7.14
CA LYS A 88 -2.42 -25.52 -6.86
C LYS A 88 -3.46 -25.01 -5.86
N ILE A 89 -4.62 -25.66 -5.78
CA ILE A 89 -5.69 -25.31 -4.85
C ILE A 89 -6.14 -26.59 -4.14
N PRO A 90 -5.52 -26.93 -2.99
CA PRO A 90 -5.93 -28.08 -2.20
C PRO A 90 -7.43 -28.01 -1.86
N GLY A 91 -8.15 -29.13 -2.05
CA GLY A 91 -9.60 -29.20 -1.80
C GLY A 91 -10.47 -28.79 -2.99
N LEU A 92 -9.90 -28.40 -4.13
CA LEU A 92 -10.66 -28.12 -5.35
C LEU A 92 -11.32 -29.40 -5.88
N THR A 93 -12.62 -29.32 -6.19
CA THR A 93 -13.41 -30.43 -6.76
C THR A 93 -13.95 -30.08 -8.14
N GLY A 94 -14.04 -31.08 -9.03
CA GLY A 94 -14.46 -30.89 -10.43
C GLY A 94 -13.29 -30.54 -11.37
N GLY A 95 -13.60 -30.19 -12.63
CA GLY A 95 -12.62 -29.88 -13.69
C GLY A 95 -13.01 -30.50 -15.04
N VAL A 96 -12.42 -30.01 -16.13
CA VAL A 96 -12.65 -30.61 -17.47
C VAL A 96 -11.54 -31.62 -17.77
N ALA A 97 -11.91 -32.75 -18.37
CA ALA A 97 -10.96 -33.70 -18.92
C ALA A 97 -10.30 -33.13 -20.21
N PRO A 98 -9.03 -33.44 -20.51
CA PRO A 98 -8.11 -34.24 -19.70
C PRO A 98 -7.48 -33.42 -18.56
N ASN A 99 -7.15 -34.08 -17.44
CA ASN A 99 -6.36 -33.57 -16.30
C ASN A 99 -7.10 -32.79 -15.18
N ASN A 100 -8.44 -32.78 -15.13
CA ASN A 100 -9.21 -32.10 -14.06
C ASN A 100 -8.83 -30.61 -13.86
N LYS A 101 -8.35 -29.94 -14.92
CA LYS A 101 -8.02 -28.51 -14.86
C LYS A 101 -9.30 -27.69 -14.72
N THR A 102 -9.24 -26.64 -13.92
CA THR A 102 -10.30 -25.66 -13.68
C THR A 102 -9.89 -24.30 -14.23
N ARG A 103 -10.78 -23.65 -14.98
CA ARG A 103 -10.58 -22.27 -15.46
C ARG A 103 -10.93 -21.29 -14.34
N LEU A 104 -9.92 -20.60 -13.82
CA LEU A 104 -10.01 -19.65 -12.71
C LEU A 104 -10.03 -18.21 -13.22
N TRP A 105 -10.97 -17.43 -12.72
CA TRP A 105 -11.06 -15.98 -12.92
C TRP A 105 -10.98 -15.26 -11.56
N ILE A 106 -10.05 -14.32 -11.43
CA ILE A 106 -9.95 -13.46 -10.25
C ILE A 106 -10.11 -12.02 -10.72
N SER A 107 -11.26 -11.42 -10.41
CA SER A 107 -11.54 -10.03 -10.72
C SER A 107 -11.26 -9.14 -9.53
N ARG A 108 -10.55 -8.04 -9.76
CA ARG A 108 -10.18 -7.05 -8.76
C ARG A 108 -10.88 -5.74 -9.06
N ARG A 109 -11.30 -5.06 -7.98
CA ARG A 109 -11.74 -3.67 -7.99
C ARG A 109 -10.86 -2.87 -7.03
N ARG A 110 -10.28 -1.79 -7.53
CA ARG A 110 -9.34 -0.93 -6.79
C ARG A 110 -9.98 0.38 -6.29
N LEU A 111 -11.20 0.69 -6.75
CA LEU A 111 -11.95 1.87 -6.32
C LEU A 111 -12.51 1.74 -4.90
N GLY A 112 -12.35 2.81 -4.12
CA GLY A 112 -12.98 2.97 -2.80
C GLY A 112 -12.15 2.47 -1.62
N ALA A 113 -10.88 2.12 -1.87
CA ALA A 113 -9.93 1.68 -0.86
C ALA A 113 -10.38 0.41 -0.10
N SER A 114 -9.74 0.13 1.04
CA SER A 114 -10.03 -1.03 1.88
C SER A 114 -11.47 -1.06 2.38
N PHE A 115 -11.99 0.08 2.86
CA PHE A 115 -13.31 0.15 3.47
C PHE A 115 -14.41 -0.28 2.51
N VAL A 116 -14.44 0.25 1.27
CA VAL A 116 -15.48 -0.12 0.29
C VAL A 116 -15.44 -1.61 -0.05
N GLY A 117 -14.23 -2.20 -0.09
CA GLY A 117 -14.11 -3.64 -0.30
C GLY A 117 -14.67 -4.45 0.87
N LEU A 118 -14.29 -4.09 2.09
CA LEU A 118 -14.78 -4.75 3.31
C LEU A 118 -16.29 -4.56 3.50
N ASP A 119 -16.84 -3.37 3.24
CA ASP A 119 -18.29 -3.11 3.26
C ASP A 119 -19.02 -4.02 2.28
N ALA A 120 -18.48 -4.23 1.07
CA ALA A 120 -19.08 -5.14 0.11
C ALA A 120 -19.07 -6.61 0.58
N ALA A 121 -17.99 -7.06 1.21
CA ALA A 121 -17.91 -8.42 1.74
C ALA A 121 -18.78 -8.60 3.02
N ALA A 122 -18.79 -7.62 3.91
CA ALA A 122 -19.49 -7.66 5.20
C ALA A 122 -21.00 -7.38 5.05
N ASN A 123 -21.39 -6.38 4.27
CA ASN A 123 -22.77 -5.92 4.16
C ASN A 123 -23.46 -6.33 2.84
N GLY A 124 -22.74 -7.01 1.94
CA GLY A 124 -23.29 -7.50 0.68
C GLY A 124 -23.53 -6.40 -0.35
N THR A 125 -22.92 -5.22 -0.19
CA THR A 125 -22.96 -4.14 -1.18
C THR A 125 -22.45 -4.67 -2.52
N LYS A 126 -23.30 -4.61 -3.55
CA LYS A 126 -22.93 -5.05 -4.90
C LYS A 126 -22.05 -4.00 -5.57
N LEU A 127 -20.98 -4.45 -6.21
CA LEU A 127 -19.99 -3.59 -6.85
C LEU A 127 -19.91 -3.86 -8.36
N THR A 128 -19.09 -3.04 -9.02
CA THR A 128 -18.75 -3.19 -10.44
C THR A 128 -17.39 -3.84 -10.59
N TYR A 129 -17.24 -4.72 -11.59
CA TYR A 129 -16.01 -5.47 -11.88
C TYR A 129 -15.84 -5.71 -13.40
N LEU A 130 -14.65 -6.15 -13.80
CA LEU A 130 -14.52 -6.95 -15.02
C LEU A 130 -15.19 -8.30 -14.77
N LYS A 131 -16.28 -8.56 -15.48
CA LYS A 131 -16.88 -9.89 -15.58
C LYS A 131 -16.11 -10.67 -16.64
N ASP A 132 -16.22 -12.00 -16.61
CA ASP A 132 -15.42 -12.92 -17.41
C ASP A 132 -15.16 -12.52 -18.89
N PRO A 133 -14.12 -13.08 -19.54
CA PRO A 133 -13.75 -12.70 -20.90
C PRO A 133 -14.83 -12.92 -21.97
N ALA A 134 -15.86 -13.73 -21.71
CA ALA A 134 -16.96 -13.94 -22.66
C ALA A 134 -17.99 -12.79 -22.61
N THR A 135 -18.01 -12.03 -21.51
CA THR A 135 -18.89 -10.87 -21.32
C THR A 135 -18.14 -9.53 -21.40
N ALA A 136 -16.83 -9.52 -21.14
CA ALA A 136 -15.99 -8.35 -21.30
C ALA A 136 -15.53 -8.19 -22.76
N VAL A 137 -15.70 -7.00 -23.34
CA VAL A 137 -15.18 -6.67 -24.68
C VAL A 137 -13.69 -6.38 -24.53
N CYS A 138 -12.87 -7.43 -24.66
CA CYS A 138 -11.42 -7.38 -24.49
C CYS A 138 -10.68 -7.65 -25.80
N THR A 139 -9.66 -6.85 -26.08
CA THR A 139 -8.74 -7.02 -27.22
C THR A 139 -7.34 -7.35 -26.72
N ALA A 140 -6.61 -8.19 -27.46
CA ALA A 140 -5.22 -8.50 -27.15
C ALA A 140 -4.39 -7.21 -27.05
N PHE A 141 -3.59 -7.12 -25.99
CA PHE A 141 -2.71 -6.00 -25.70
C PHE A 141 -1.41 -6.55 -25.15
N ASN A 142 -0.29 -5.85 -25.33
CA ASN A 142 0.93 -6.20 -24.61
C ASN A 142 1.62 -4.90 -24.19
N GLY A 143 1.67 -4.69 -22.89
CA GLY A 143 2.38 -3.57 -22.31
C GLY A 143 2.40 -3.67 -20.80
N SER A 144 2.84 -2.60 -20.17
CA SER A 144 2.94 -2.51 -18.73
C SER A 144 2.23 -1.28 -18.19
N TYR A 145 1.86 -1.33 -16.92
CA TYR A 145 1.38 -0.15 -16.20
C TYR A 145 2.04 -0.05 -14.83
N PRO A 146 2.37 1.18 -14.38
CA PRO A 146 2.89 1.38 -13.04
C PRO A 146 1.75 1.35 -12.00
N SER A 147 1.90 0.58 -10.92
CA SER A 147 1.02 0.66 -9.75
C SER A 147 1.76 0.25 -8.48
N GLY A 148 1.51 0.95 -7.37
CA GLY A 148 2.13 0.63 -6.07
C GLY A 148 3.66 0.52 -6.12
N GLY A 149 4.33 1.33 -6.96
CA GLY A 149 5.80 1.28 -7.11
C GLY A 149 6.33 0.18 -8.05
N ALA A 150 5.47 -0.76 -8.46
CA ALA A 150 5.78 -1.82 -9.41
C ALA A 150 5.36 -1.45 -10.84
N SER A 151 5.87 -2.21 -11.81
CA SER A 151 5.35 -2.24 -13.19
C SER A 151 4.78 -3.62 -13.47
N TYR A 152 3.48 -3.69 -13.73
CA TYR A 152 2.78 -4.94 -13.99
C TYR A 152 2.50 -5.10 -15.47
N GLN A 153 2.71 -6.32 -15.97
CA GLN A 153 2.47 -6.67 -17.36
C GLN A 153 1.01 -7.07 -17.57
N TRP A 154 0.47 -6.80 -18.75
CA TRP A 154 -0.89 -7.20 -19.06
C TRP A 154 -1.13 -7.52 -20.53
N ASN A 155 -2.08 -8.43 -20.73
CA ASN A 155 -2.28 -9.15 -21.97
C ASN A 155 -3.55 -8.72 -22.71
N TYR A 156 -4.48 -8.05 -22.04
CA TYR A 156 -5.81 -7.76 -22.58
C TYR A 156 -6.43 -6.45 -22.12
N SER A 157 -6.81 -5.62 -23.10
CA SER A 157 -7.53 -4.34 -22.96
C SER A 157 -9.03 -4.53 -23.04
N CYS A 158 -9.72 -4.32 -21.93
CA CYS A 158 -11.17 -4.47 -21.82
C CYS A 158 -11.87 -3.11 -21.74
N THR A 159 -13.01 -2.96 -22.44
CA THR A 159 -13.77 -1.69 -22.49
C THR A 159 -15.11 -1.74 -21.77
N THR A 160 -15.52 -2.91 -21.29
CA THR A 160 -16.79 -3.09 -20.58
C THR A 160 -16.56 -3.62 -19.17
N VAL A 161 -17.39 -3.15 -18.25
CA VAL A 161 -17.46 -3.58 -16.85
C VAL A 161 -18.91 -3.90 -16.50
N THR A 162 -19.12 -4.81 -15.56
CA THR A 162 -20.45 -5.24 -15.14
C THR A 162 -20.71 -4.81 -13.70
N SER A 163 -21.82 -4.08 -13.49
CA SER A 163 -22.31 -3.69 -12.17
C SER A 163 -23.17 -4.78 -11.53
N GLY A 164 -23.40 -4.68 -10.21
CA GLY A 164 -24.37 -5.53 -9.53
C GLY A 164 -23.83 -6.91 -9.12
N ILE A 165 -22.51 -7.04 -8.99
CA ILE A 165 -21.84 -8.29 -8.62
C ILE A 165 -21.50 -8.26 -7.13
N SER A 166 -21.83 -9.33 -6.40
CA SER A 166 -21.44 -9.49 -4.99
C SER A 166 -19.95 -9.83 -4.88
N ALA A 167 -19.26 -9.23 -3.90
CA ALA A 167 -17.89 -9.59 -3.57
C ALA A 167 -17.83 -11.02 -3.01
N THR A 168 -16.82 -11.79 -3.41
CA THR A 168 -16.55 -13.13 -2.85
C THR A 168 -15.72 -13.03 -1.57
N ALA A 169 -14.77 -12.10 -1.55
CA ALA A 169 -13.91 -11.76 -0.43
C ALA A 169 -13.50 -10.29 -0.57
N ALA A 170 -12.76 -9.74 0.37
CA ALA A 170 -12.17 -8.41 0.27
C ALA A 170 -10.75 -8.38 0.81
N THR A 171 -9.91 -7.52 0.22
CA THR A 171 -8.57 -7.24 0.73
C THR A 171 -8.46 -5.87 1.37
N SER A 172 -7.64 -5.76 2.41
CA SER A 172 -7.39 -4.49 3.09
C SER A 172 -5.92 -4.38 3.51
N ASP A 173 -5.38 -3.16 3.64
CA ASP A 173 -4.03 -2.93 4.21
C ASP A 173 -3.95 -3.14 5.74
N VAL A 174 -5.10 -3.27 6.40
CA VAL A 174 -5.25 -3.54 7.82
C VAL A 174 -6.41 -4.50 8.06
N THR A 175 -6.47 -5.09 9.24
CA THR A 175 -7.52 -6.04 9.61
C THR A 175 -8.88 -5.33 9.78
N PRO A 176 -10.02 -6.02 9.56
CA PRO A 176 -11.34 -5.38 9.47
C PRO A 176 -11.80 -4.63 10.74
N ASP A 177 -11.31 -5.03 11.91
CA ASP A 177 -11.60 -4.45 13.23
C ASP A 177 -11.12 -2.99 13.38
N ALA A 178 -10.20 -2.54 12.52
CA ALA A 178 -9.74 -1.14 12.49
C ALA A 178 -10.76 -0.18 11.87
N PHE A 179 -11.70 -0.67 11.05
CA PHE A 179 -12.65 0.15 10.29
C PHE A 179 -13.88 0.53 11.11
N ARG A 180 -13.63 1.27 12.19
CA ARG A 180 -14.65 1.82 13.07
C ARG A 180 -14.32 3.26 13.47
N GLY A 181 -15.34 4.07 13.72
CA GLY A 181 -15.19 5.48 14.05
C GLY A 181 -14.97 6.38 12.82
N VAL A 182 -15.15 7.69 13.02
CA VAL A 182 -15.31 8.68 11.94
C VAL A 182 -14.09 8.83 11.00
N ASP A 183 -12.88 8.57 11.48
CA ASP A 183 -11.65 8.77 10.70
C ASP A 183 -11.26 7.53 9.86
N ASN A 184 -11.67 6.34 10.30
CA ASN A 184 -11.35 5.06 9.65
C ASN A 184 -12.45 4.57 8.70
N VAL A 185 -13.61 5.22 8.71
CA VAL A 185 -14.78 4.83 7.92
C VAL A 185 -15.07 5.89 6.87
N THR A 186 -15.51 5.47 5.68
CA THR A 186 -15.92 6.42 4.64
C THR A 186 -17.06 7.31 5.15
N PRO A 187 -17.04 8.65 4.93
CA PRO A 187 -18.03 9.53 5.53
C PRO A 187 -19.46 9.14 5.17
N GLY A 188 -20.35 9.13 6.18
CA GLY A 188 -21.74 8.72 6.02
C GLY A 188 -21.98 7.21 5.94
N LYS A 189 -20.95 6.39 6.16
CA LYS A 189 -21.07 4.93 6.29
C LYS A 189 -20.98 4.50 7.75
N THR A 190 -21.50 3.31 8.01
CA THR A 190 -21.40 2.65 9.31
C THR A 190 -20.08 1.91 9.44
N ASP A 191 -19.67 1.66 10.68
CA ASP A 191 -18.52 0.80 11.01
C ASP A 191 -18.64 -0.59 10.37
N ILE A 192 -17.50 -1.22 10.10
CA ILE A 192 -17.46 -2.63 9.69
C ILE A 192 -17.61 -3.51 10.94
N ASP A 193 -18.69 -4.29 10.99
CA ASP A 193 -18.79 -5.36 11.98
C ASP A 193 -17.92 -6.55 11.54
N ALA A 194 -16.69 -6.55 12.03
CA ALA A 194 -15.71 -7.60 11.75
C ALA A 194 -16.16 -9.00 12.19
N SER A 195 -17.15 -9.13 13.09
CA SER A 195 -17.67 -10.45 13.51
C SER A 195 -18.50 -11.13 12.42
N THR A 196 -19.01 -10.36 11.45
CA THR A 196 -19.77 -10.89 10.31
C THR A 196 -18.90 -11.52 9.23
N LEU A 197 -17.57 -11.33 9.31
CA LEU A 197 -16.59 -11.94 8.42
C LEU A 197 -16.02 -13.17 9.13
N ASP A 198 -16.55 -14.34 8.76
CA ASP A 198 -16.17 -15.62 9.37
C ASP A 198 -14.67 -15.93 9.23
N ASN A 199 -14.09 -15.50 8.10
CA ASN A 199 -12.70 -15.75 7.74
C ASN A 199 -11.95 -14.43 7.65
N ARG A 200 -10.92 -14.25 8.48
CA ARG A 200 -10.11 -13.02 8.58
C ARG A 200 -8.64 -13.38 8.72
N PHE A 201 -7.93 -13.37 7.59
CA PHE A 201 -6.51 -13.73 7.54
C PHE A 201 -5.65 -12.48 7.43
N ALA A 202 -4.73 -12.29 8.36
CA ALA A 202 -3.60 -11.37 8.17
C ALA A 202 -2.55 -12.10 7.33
N LEU A 203 -2.33 -11.62 6.11
CA LEU A 203 -1.45 -12.27 5.15
C LEU A 203 0.02 -11.94 5.44
N GLY A 204 0.28 -10.70 5.85
CA GLY A 204 1.62 -10.19 6.13
C GLY A 204 1.57 -8.80 6.77
N GLY A 205 2.71 -8.30 7.24
CA GLY A 205 2.88 -6.90 7.60
C GLY A 205 3.28 -6.08 6.38
N HIS A 206 2.54 -5.03 6.07
CA HIS A 206 2.88 -4.02 5.06
C HIS A 206 3.55 -2.83 5.74
N ILE A 207 4.81 -2.60 5.38
CA ILE A 207 5.63 -1.51 5.91
C ILE A 207 5.25 -0.22 5.18
N ILE A 208 4.63 0.69 5.91
CA ILE A 208 4.15 1.98 5.41
C ILE A 208 5.11 3.06 5.91
N GLY A 209 5.44 4.00 5.04
CA GLY A 209 6.35 5.10 5.34
C GLY A 209 5.63 6.44 5.46
N THR A 210 6.35 7.39 6.02
CA THR A 210 5.98 8.81 6.04
C THR A 210 6.85 9.55 5.01
N PRO A 211 6.39 9.74 3.77
CA PRO A 211 7.11 10.56 2.82
C PRO A 211 6.99 12.05 3.17
N VAL A 212 8.06 12.79 2.90
CA VAL A 212 8.09 14.26 2.92
C VAL A 212 8.63 14.77 1.59
N THR A 213 8.26 15.99 1.19
CA THR A 213 8.83 16.62 -0.01
C THR A 213 10.35 16.62 0.06
N LEU A 214 11.04 16.47 -1.07
CA LEU A 214 12.51 16.38 -1.10
C LEU A 214 13.15 17.60 -0.41
N LYS A 215 12.56 18.78 -0.60
CA LYS A 215 13.02 20.02 0.05
C LYS A 215 12.80 20.01 1.56
N LEU A 216 11.68 19.48 2.07
CA LEU A 216 11.49 19.25 3.51
C LEU A 216 12.46 18.20 4.05
N ARG A 217 12.71 17.10 3.33
CA ARG A 217 13.73 16.10 3.73
C ARG A 217 15.08 16.77 3.91
N ASN A 218 15.50 17.58 2.95
CA ASN A 218 16.79 18.28 2.98
C ASN A 218 16.87 19.28 4.14
N ALA A 219 15.77 20.01 4.40
CA ALA A 219 15.65 20.90 5.54
C ALA A 219 15.79 20.16 6.89
N LEU A 220 15.06 19.05 7.07
CA LEU A 220 15.13 18.22 8.27
C LEU A 220 16.53 17.63 8.46
N GLN A 221 17.14 17.13 7.38
CA GLN A 221 18.49 16.57 7.40
C GLN A 221 19.51 17.64 7.84
N TYR A 222 19.45 18.84 7.26
CA TYR A 222 20.33 19.93 7.65
C TYR A 222 20.14 20.33 9.12
N ALA A 223 18.90 20.53 9.55
CA ALA A 223 18.59 20.88 10.94
C ALA A 223 19.10 19.82 11.94
N GLN A 224 18.97 18.55 11.59
CA GLN A 224 19.42 17.45 12.45
C GLN A 224 20.94 17.24 12.44
N ILE A 225 21.63 17.62 11.36
CA ILE A 225 23.09 17.73 11.36
C ILE A 225 23.53 18.85 12.31
N GLN A 226 22.88 20.03 12.23
CA GLN A 226 23.23 21.19 13.05
C GLN A 226 22.96 20.98 14.54
N ASN A 227 21.92 20.22 14.90
CA ASN A 227 21.60 19.91 16.30
C ASN A 227 22.32 18.65 16.83
N GLY A 228 23.08 17.94 15.99
CA GLY A 228 23.84 16.74 16.37
C GLY A 228 23.02 15.44 16.48
N THR A 229 21.75 15.42 16.08
CA THR A 229 20.95 14.18 16.06
C THR A 229 21.21 13.33 14.81
N LEU A 230 21.75 13.92 13.75
CA LEU A 230 22.40 13.21 12.66
C LEU A 230 23.93 13.38 12.74
N PRO A 231 24.72 12.38 12.28
CA PRO A 231 26.16 12.48 12.25
C PRO A 231 26.65 13.70 11.45
N ALA A 232 27.69 14.38 11.94
CA ALA A 232 28.32 15.51 11.24
C ALA A 232 28.94 15.12 9.88
N SER A 233 29.17 13.83 9.63
CA SER A 233 29.61 13.30 8.33
C SER A 233 28.50 13.25 7.28
N CYS A 234 27.25 13.43 7.68
CA CYS A 234 26.13 13.52 6.75
C CYS A 234 26.16 14.86 6.00
N THR A 235 25.82 14.80 4.73
CA THR A 235 25.63 15.96 3.86
C THR A 235 24.18 16.03 3.43
N VAL A 236 23.69 17.25 3.19
CA VAL A 236 22.33 17.44 2.66
C VAL A 236 22.19 16.71 1.33
N GLY A 237 21.10 15.95 1.18
CA GLY A 237 20.83 15.08 0.04
C GLY A 237 21.35 13.65 0.19
N ASN A 238 22.17 13.33 1.21
CA ASN A 238 22.69 11.98 1.40
C ASN A 238 21.57 11.00 1.74
N GLU A 239 21.50 9.88 1.01
CA GLU A 239 20.43 8.88 1.10
C GLU A 239 20.83 7.62 1.91
N THR A 240 22.00 7.64 2.56
CA THR A 240 22.47 6.51 3.37
C THR A 240 21.60 6.32 4.62
N PRO A 241 21.50 5.09 5.16
CA PRO A 241 20.71 4.79 6.35
C PRO A 241 20.96 5.75 7.53
N ALA A 242 22.23 6.08 7.79
CA ALA A 242 22.64 6.96 8.89
C ALA A 242 22.16 8.40 8.70
N CYS A 243 22.00 8.87 7.46
CA CYS A 243 21.72 10.26 7.14
C CYS A 243 20.25 10.56 6.85
N VAL A 244 19.37 9.54 6.81
CA VAL A 244 17.92 9.78 6.72
C VAL A 244 17.46 10.49 8.00
N PRO A 245 16.76 11.64 7.92
CA PRO A 245 16.28 12.36 9.09
C PRO A 245 15.11 11.62 9.76
N SER A 246 14.82 11.98 11.01
CA SER A 246 13.72 11.40 11.80
C SER A 246 12.75 12.44 12.32
N LEU A 247 11.47 12.10 12.38
CA LEU A 247 10.51 12.76 13.27
C LEU A 247 10.08 11.77 14.35
N SER A 248 9.65 12.29 15.51
CA SER A 248 9.06 11.43 16.53
C SER A 248 7.60 11.13 16.22
N LYS A 249 7.06 10.05 16.77
CA LYS A 249 5.62 9.74 16.69
C LYS A 249 4.75 10.89 17.16
N GLU A 250 5.11 11.58 18.23
CA GLU A 250 4.34 12.69 18.79
C GLU A 250 4.25 13.87 17.81
N ILE A 251 5.34 14.14 17.08
CA ILE A 251 5.33 15.15 16.01
C ILE A 251 4.43 14.69 14.86
N LEU A 252 4.48 13.41 14.46
CA LEU A 252 3.59 12.89 13.44
C LEU A 252 2.12 12.98 13.86
N VAL A 253 1.79 12.57 15.09
CA VAL A 253 0.44 12.72 15.67
C VAL A 253 0.02 14.20 15.62
N SER A 254 0.88 15.12 16.04
CA SER A 254 0.58 16.55 16.06
C SER A 254 0.32 17.11 14.67
N ILE A 255 1.10 16.68 13.66
CA ILE A 255 0.91 17.11 12.27
C ILE A 255 -0.40 16.53 11.70
N PHE A 256 -0.60 15.22 11.78
CA PHE A 256 -1.77 14.58 11.17
C PHE A 256 -3.08 14.92 11.90
N SER A 257 -3.04 15.28 13.18
CA SER A 257 -4.20 15.83 13.91
C SER A 257 -4.39 17.34 13.74
N GLY A 258 -3.50 18.01 13.00
CA GLY A 258 -3.58 19.46 12.72
C GLY A 258 -3.22 20.35 13.91
N GLN A 259 -2.71 19.78 15.00
CA GLN A 259 -2.22 20.53 16.17
C GLN A 259 -0.89 21.23 15.88
N LEU A 260 -0.10 20.69 14.96
CA LEU A 260 1.08 21.35 14.39
C LEU A 260 0.79 21.73 12.95
N TYR A 261 0.55 23.03 12.72
CA TYR A 261 0.16 23.59 11.43
C TYR A 261 1.19 24.56 10.82
N ASP A 262 2.26 24.89 11.55
CA ASP A 262 3.35 25.76 11.08
C ASP A 262 4.72 25.18 11.48
N TRP A 263 5.62 25.01 10.51
CA TRP A 263 6.97 24.48 10.68
C TRP A 263 7.87 25.37 11.55
N SER A 264 7.53 26.65 11.71
CA SER A 264 8.22 27.59 12.60
C SER A 264 8.07 27.23 14.08
N THR A 265 7.08 26.38 14.40
CA THR A 265 6.85 25.82 15.73
C THR A 265 7.96 24.87 16.15
N LEU A 266 8.56 24.14 15.19
CA LEU A 266 9.66 23.23 15.49
C LEU A 266 10.93 24.01 15.78
N LYS A 267 11.39 23.95 17.03
CA LYS A 267 12.64 24.55 17.47
C LYS A 267 13.77 23.54 17.43
N VAL A 268 14.92 24.00 16.94
CA VAL A 268 16.14 23.25 16.72
C VAL A 268 17.25 23.99 17.47
N LYS A 269 17.97 23.28 18.33
CA LYS A 269 19.10 23.84 19.05
C LYS A 269 20.35 23.81 18.16
N VAL A 270 20.84 24.98 17.76
CA VAL A 270 22.04 25.15 16.92
C VAL A 270 23.05 25.99 17.68
N ALA A 271 24.23 25.43 17.93
CA ALA A 271 25.30 26.08 18.70
C ALA A 271 24.83 26.71 20.04
N GLY A 272 23.86 26.07 20.69
CA GLY A 272 23.32 26.52 21.98
C GLY A 272 22.10 27.46 21.89
N ALA A 273 21.77 28.00 20.71
CA ALA A 273 20.60 28.85 20.50
C ALA A 273 19.41 28.05 19.92
N GLU A 274 18.19 28.42 20.31
CA GLU A 274 16.97 27.88 19.70
C GLU A 274 16.62 28.67 18.45
N LYS A 275 16.47 27.97 17.32
CA LYS A 275 16.02 28.51 16.04
C LYS A 275 14.88 27.67 15.51
N SER A 276 13.91 28.28 14.85
CA SER A 276 12.89 27.54 14.12
C SER A 276 13.48 26.79 12.92
N LEU A 277 12.79 25.76 12.45
CA LEU A 277 13.22 25.01 11.27
C LEU A 277 13.44 25.93 10.02
N PRO A 278 12.54 26.87 9.67
CA PRO A 278 12.78 27.81 8.58
C PRO A 278 14.01 28.72 8.80
N GLU A 279 14.24 29.20 10.03
CA GLU A 279 15.43 30.02 10.35
C GLU A 279 16.73 29.25 10.16
N VAL A 280 16.79 27.99 10.61
CA VAL A 280 17.97 27.14 10.39
C VAL A 280 18.22 26.92 8.89
N VAL A 281 17.17 26.71 8.10
CA VAL A 281 17.31 26.57 6.64
C VAL A 281 17.80 27.87 6.00
N ALA A 282 17.29 29.01 6.43
CA ALA A 282 17.73 30.32 5.92
C ALA A 282 19.22 30.55 6.14
N ASP A 283 19.74 30.22 7.33
CA ASP A 283 21.18 30.27 7.61
C ASP A 283 21.98 29.37 6.66
N GLY A 284 21.50 28.15 6.43
CA GLY A 284 22.13 27.19 5.51
C GLY A 284 22.15 27.68 4.06
N VAL A 285 21.07 28.34 3.61
CA VAL A 285 20.98 28.97 2.29
C VAL A 285 21.98 30.12 2.18
N THR A 286 22.06 31.00 3.17
CA THR A 286 23.05 32.09 3.21
C THR A 286 24.49 31.55 3.23
N ALA A 287 24.72 30.41 3.88
CA ALA A 287 26.01 29.72 3.90
C ALA A 287 26.31 28.94 2.60
N GLY A 288 25.40 28.91 1.62
CA GLY A 288 25.62 28.24 0.34
C GLY A 288 25.55 26.71 0.38
N VAL A 289 24.84 26.13 1.36
CA VAL A 289 24.68 24.67 1.46
C VAL A 289 23.83 24.16 0.29
N ALA A 290 24.41 23.30 -0.54
CA ALA A 290 23.75 22.74 -1.71
C ALA A 290 22.49 21.93 -1.34
N GLY A 291 21.43 22.08 -2.14
CA GLY A 291 20.17 21.34 -1.96
C GLY A 291 19.21 21.95 -0.94
N LEU A 292 19.54 23.07 -0.31
CA LEU A 292 18.63 23.87 0.51
C LEU A 292 17.99 25.00 -0.27
N SER A 293 16.76 25.34 0.12
CA SER A 293 16.02 26.50 -0.38
C SER A 293 15.07 26.99 0.72
N ASN A 294 14.95 28.32 0.87
CA ASN A 294 13.95 28.91 1.77
C ASN A 294 12.56 28.48 1.33
N PRO A 295 11.70 27.95 2.22
CA PRO A 295 10.39 27.51 1.80
C PRO A 295 9.53 28.70 1.36
N LEU A 296 8.57 28.45 0.46
CA LEU A 296 7.68 29.50 -0.04
C LEU A 296 6.81 30.07 1.08
N ASP A 297 6.42 29.23 2.03
CA ASP A 297 5.72 29.57 3.26
C ASP A 297 6.16 28.60 4.39
N THR A 298 5.66 28.81 5.60
CA THR A 298 5.97 27.98 6.77
C THR A 298 4.84 27.04 7.15
N ALA A 299 3.76 26.98 6.38
CA ALA A 299 2.61 26.15 6.70
C ALA A 299 2.94 24.66 6.58
N VAL A 300 2.29 23.86 7.41
CA VAL A 300 2.32 22.41 7.28
C VAL A 300 1.28 21.99 6.26
N HIS A 301 1.75 21.37 5.20
CA HIS A 301 0.91 20.79 4.18
C HIS A 301 0.88 19.27 4.32
N VAL A 302 -0.32 18.67 4.28
CA VAL A 302 -0.48 17.22 4.47
C VAL A 302 -1.17 16.60 3.25
N CYS A 303 -0.48 15.69 2.58
CA CYS A 303 -1.02 14.83 1.54
C CYS A 303 -1.52 13.52 2.17
N ARG A 304 -2.74 13.53 2.72
CA ARG A 304 -3.37 12.34 3.32
C ARG A 304 -4.33 11.66 2.36
N ARG A 305 -4.78 10.47 2.72
CA ARG A 305 -5.72 9.66 1.93
C ARG A 305 -7.17 9.91 2.34
N GLU A 306 -8.08 9.37 1.56
CA GLU A 306 -9.50 9.35 1.88
C GLU A 306 -9.80 8.53 3.16
N ASN A 307 -10.83 8.90 3.94
CA ASN A 307 -11.24 8.09 5.10
C ASN A 307 -11.65 6.68 4.62
N GLY A 308 -11.20 5.66 5.35
CA GLY A 308 -11.35 4.26 4.93
C GLY A 308 -10.25 3.75 3.99
N ALA A 309 -9.24 4.57 3.66
CA ALA A 309 -8.03 4.09 2.99
C ALA A 309 -7.14 3.30 3.96
N GLY A 310 -6.85 2.04 3.65
CA GLY A 310 -6.17 1.13 4.59
C GLY A 310 -4.81 1.63 5.06
N GLN A 311 -4.00 2.29 4.21
CA GLN A 311 -2.73 2.87 4.67
C GLN A 311 -2.90 4.00 5.67
N GLN A 312 -3.96 4.81 5.51
CA GLN A 312 -4.30 5.83 6.48
C GLN A 312 -4.85 5.20 7.76
N VAL A 313 -5.69 4.17 7.66
CA VAL A 313 -6.15 3.43 8.82
C VAL A 313 -4.96 2.79 9.57
N ALA A 314 -3.94 2.32 8.86
CA ALA A 314 -2.71 1.84 9.49
C ALA A 314 -1.96 2.96 10.25
N LEU A 315 -1.84 4.17 9.68
CA LEU A 315 -1.31 5.33 10.43
C LEU A 315 -2.16 5.59 11.67
N LEU A 316 -3.48 5.59 11.51
CA LEU A 316 -4.43 5.88 12.58
C LEU A 316 -4.30 4.87 13.72
N SER A 317 -4.32 3.57 13.45
CA SER A 317 -4.21 2.53 14.48
C SER A 317 -2.81 2.49 15.11
N ASN A 318 -1.74 2.67 14.33
CA ASN A 318 -0.38 2.49 14.83
C ASN A 318 0.20 3.73 15.52
N ILE A 319 -0.07 4.91 14.99
CA ILE A 319 0.55 6.18 15.40
C ILE A 319 -0.44 7.04 16.19
N LEU A 320 -1.63 7.32 15.66
CA LEU A 320 -2.66 8.10 16.37
C LEU A 320 -3.44 7.26 17.38
N LYS A 321 -3.27 5.93 17.39
CA LYS A 321 -4.04 4.99 18.21
C LYS A 321 -5.57 5.16 18.05
N SER A 322 -6.04 5.52 16.86
CA SER A 322 -7.45 5.61 16.49
C SER A 322 -7.86 4.37 15.68
N PRO A 323 -8.88 3.61 16.10
CA PRO A 323 -9.92 3.95 17.09
C PRO A 323 -9.67 3.27 18.46
N CYS A 324 -8.42 2.91 18.73
CA CYS A 324 -8.03 2.00 19.80
C CYS A 324 -8.15 2.62 21.20
N LEU A 325 -8.08 3.94 21.33
CA LEU A 325 -8.26 4.66 22.60
C LEU A 325 -9.66 5.31 22.72
N GLY A 326 -10.59 4.97 21.83
CA GLY A 326 -11.93 5.57 21.80
C GLY A 326 -11.87 7.09 21.69
N ASP A 327 -12.60 7.81 22.55
CA ASP A 327 -12.65 9.27 22.55
C ASP A 327 -11.32 9.94 22.93
N SER A 328 -10.35 9.18 23.47
CA SER A 328 -9.02 9.70 23.79
C SER A 328 -8.06 9.67 22.59
N SER A 329 -8.45 9.06 21.47
CA SER A 329 -7.65 9.06 20.25
C SER A 329 -7.60 10.46 19.63
N PRO A 330 -6.40 10.99 19.29
CA PRO A 330 -6.26 12.14 18.41
C PRO A 330 -7.10 11.95 17.13
N LYS A 331 -7.89 12.96 16.80
CA LYS A 331 -8.69 12.98 15.58
C LYS A 331 -7.81 13.36 14.40
N LEU A 332 -8.10 12.76 13.25
CA LEU A 332 -7.43 13.14 12.02
C LEU A 332 -7.87 14.54 11.59
N ALA A 333 -6.93 15.35 11.11
CA ALA A 333 -7.25 16.65 10.56
C ALA A 333 -8.02 16.49 9.25
N GLU A 334 -9.05 17.32 9.09
CA GLU A 334 -9.88 17.37 7.89
C GLU A 334 -9.61 18.67 7.09
N PRO A 335 -9.84 18.65 5.76
CA PRO A 335 -9.72 19.84 4.91
C PRO A 335 -10.54 21.02 5.44
N GLY A 336 -9.97 22.23 5.38
CA GLY A 336 -10.57 23.46 5.91
C GLY A 336 -10.22 23.78 7.38
N GLY A 337 -9.35 22.98 8.01
CA GLY A 337 -8.76 23.25 9.33
C GLY A 337 -7.52 24.16 9.30
N PHE A 338 -6.73 24.16 10.38
CA PHE A 338 -5.54 25.01 10.56
C PHE A 338 -4.33 24.60 9.71
N ALA A 339 -4.18 23.31 9.41
CA ALA A 339 -3.18 22.79 8.49
C ALA A 339 -3.76 22.69 7.06
N ASP A 340 -2.89 22.79 6.05
CA ASP A 340 -3.31 22.66 4.65
C ASP A 340 -3.42 21.17 4.27
N ILE A 341 -4.58 20.60 4.61
CA ILE A 341 -4.88 19.18 4.43
C ILE A 341 -5.44 18.91 3.02
N GLN A 342 -4.75 18.06 2.29
CA GLN A 342 -5.12 17.57 0.96
C GLN A 342 -5.72 16.16 1.03
N TYR A 343 -6.79 15.93 0.27
CA TYR A 343 -7.57 14.69 0.29
C TYR A 343 -7.30 13.83 -0.95
N ALA A 344 -6.25 13.00 -0.89
CA ALA A 344 -5.85 12.13 -2.00
C ALA A 344 -6.70 10.87 -2.08
N THR A 345 -7.27 10.56 -3.26
CA THR A 345 -8.17 9.40 -3.47
C THR A 345 -7.45 8.10 -3.85
N SER A 346 -6.14 8.16 -3.98
CA SER A 346 -5.30 7.04 -4.37
C SER A 346 -3.87 7.26 -3.90
N LEU A 347 -3.07 6.20 -3.90
CA LEU A 347 -1.64 6.34 -3.64
C LEU A 347 -0.97 7.24 -4.71
N GLY A 348 -1.41 7.19 -5.97
CA GLY A 348 -0.87 8.02 -7.06
C GLY A 348 -1.20 9.50 -6.87
N ALA A 349 -2.38 9.80 -6.31
CA ALA A 349 -2.76 11.14 -5.91
C ALA A 349 -1.84 11.72 -4.81
N VAL A 350 -1.41 10.89 -3.84
CA VAL A 350 -0.42 11.31 -2.84
C VAL A 350 0.92 11.69 -3.49
N ASP A 351 1.41 10.91 -4.47
CA ASP A 351 2.66 11.25 -5.16
C ASP A 351 2.55 12.60 -5.89
N ARG A 352 1.43 12.84 -6.58
CA ARG A 352 1.18 14.09 -7.30
C ARG A 352 1.07 15.27 -6.33
N CYS A 353 0.36 15.10 -5.22
CA CYS A 353 0.26 16.11 -4.17
C CYS A 353 1.64 16.51 -3.62
N LEU A 354 2.47 15.53 -3.24
CA LEU A 354 3.84 15.79 -2.77
C LEU A 354 4.72 16.41 -3.86
N GLY A 355 4.58 15.94 -5.11
CA GLY A 355 5.29 16.48 -6.27
C GLY A 355 4.96 17.94 -6.54
N ASP A 356 3.67 18.29 -6.50
CA ASP A 356 3.18 19.65 -6.73
C ASP A 356 3.68 20.62 -5.66
N TYR A 357 3.59 20.26 -4.37
CA TYR A 357 4.16 21.08 -3.30
C TYR A 357 5.67 21.26 -3.44
N ASN A 358 6.39 20.23 -3.91
CA ASN A 358 7.84 20.34 -4.09
C ASN A 358 8.23 21.20 -5.30
N ASN A 359 7.55 20.99 -6.44
CA ASN A 359 7.98 21.45 -7.77
C ASN A 359 7.20 22.66 -8.31
N GLY A 360 6.02 22.95 -7.78
CA GLY A 360 5.13 24.00 -8.32
C GLY A 360 4.40 23.57 -9.58
N THR A 361 4.06 22.28 -9.67
CA THR A 361 3.27 21.71 -10.77
C THR A 361 1.78 21.63 -10.42
N ASN A 362 0.92 21.48 -11.42
CA ASN A 362 -0.54 21.32 -11.27
C ASN A 362 -1.00 19.88 -11.60
N GLY A 363 -0.33 18.85 -11.07
CA GLY A 363 -0.67 17.45 -11.32
C GLY A 363 -1.82 16.92 -10.46
N TRP A 364 -2.00 17.53 -9.29
CA TRP A 364 -3.02 17.30 -8.27
C TRP A 364 -3.89 18.55 -8.09
N PHE A 365 -3.26 19.72 -7.93
CA PHE A 365 -3.97 21.00 -7.81
C PHE A 365 -4.79 21.30 -9.07
N GLY A 366 -6.07 21.65 -8.89
CA GLY A 366 -7.04 21.84 -9.98
C GLY A 366 -7.87 20.61 -10.37
N THR A 367 -7.67 19.46 -9.71
CA THR A 367 -8.55 18.29 -9.85
C THR A 367 -9.66 18.32 -8.78
N SER A 368 -10.90 18.00 -9.14
CA SER A 368 -12.01 17.98 -8.18
C SER A 368 -11.80 16.86 -7.16
N ASN A 369 -11.66 17.22 -5.88
CA ASN A 369 -11.71 16.26 -4.78
C ASN A 369 -13.11 15.61 -4.71
N PRO A 370 -13.23 14.33 -4.32
CA PRO A 370 -14.53 13.73 -4.08
C PRO A 370 -15.20 14.34 -2.84
N ALA A 371 -16.53 14.28 -2.82
CA ALA A 371 -17.30 14.61 -1.62
C ALA A 371 -16.83 13.78 -0.40
N PRO A 372 -16.86 14.34 0.82
CA PRO A 372 -17.49 15.61 1.21
C PRO A 372 -16.56 16.84 1.13
N PHE A 373 -15.34 16.73 0.61
CA PHE A 373 -14.34 17.82 0.61
C PHE A 373 -14.03 18.36 -0.80
N PRO A 374 -14.99 18.96 -1.52
CA PRO A 374 -14.90 19.22 -2.96
C PRO A 374 -13.87 20.28 -3.40
N ASN A 375 -13.14 20.93 -2.48
CA ASN A 375 -12.28 22.06 -2.82
C ASN A 375 -10.80 21.65 -2.84
N PRO A 376 -10.19 21.37 -4.00
CA PRO A 376 -8.73 21.46 -4.13
C PRO A 376 -8.29 22.93 -3.92
N PRO A 377 -7.05 23.20 -3.49
CA PRO A 377 -6.49 24.55 -3.54
C PRO A 377 -6.62 25.16 -4.94
N ALA A 378 -6.93 26.46 -4.98
CA ALA A 378 -7.11 27.16 -6.25
C ALA A 378 -5.82 27.13 -7.07
N THR A 379 -5.93 26.81 -8.36
CA THR A 379 -4.80 26.73 -9.32
C THR A 379 -4.05 28.06 -9.52
N GLY A 380 -4.60 29.16 -9.02
CA GLY A 380 -4.00 30.50 -9.07
C GLY A 380 -3.14 30.87 -7.86
N VAL A 381 -3.02 30.01 -6.85
CA VAL A 381 -2.14 30.25 -5.70
C VAL A 381 -0.72 29.78 -6.05
N PRO A 382 0.33 30.60 -5.84
CA PRO A 382 1.71 30.15 -6.00
C PRO A 382 1.97 28.92 -5.13
N HIS A 383 2.47 27.85 -5.74
CA HIS A 383 2.87 26.63 -5.07
C HIS A 383 4.22 26.16 -5.61
N GLY A 384 4.89 25.29 -4.85
CA GLY A 384 6.25 24.84 -5.15
C GLY A 384 7.25 25.36 -4.12
N ASN A 385 8.20 24.51 -3.73
CA ASN A 385 9.06 24.76 -2.56
C ASN A 385 8.27 24.90 -1.24
N GLN A 386 7.17 24.18 -1.13
CA GLN A 386 6.39 24.05 0.10
C GLN A 386 6.71 22.72 0.76
N TRP A 387 6.68 22.72 2.08
CA TRP A 387 7.06 21.57 2.90
C TRP A 387 5.83 20.75 3.23
N ALA A 388 5.72 19.60 2.56
CA ALA A 388 4.59 18.70 2.72
C ALA A 388 5.01 17.32 3.20
N ILE A 389 4.08 16.65 3.87
CA ILE A 389 4.22 15.30 4.44
C ILE A 389 3.00 14.46 4.04
N GLY A 390 3.16 13.15 3.94
CA GLY A 390 2.05 12.26 3.58
C GLY A 390 2.20 10.86 4.15
N ILE A 391 1.42 9.93 3.62
CA ILE A 391 1.43 8.51 3.96
C ILE A 391 1.56 7.73 2.65
N GLN A 392 2.57 6.86 2.54
CA GLN A 392 2.80 6.12 1.31
C GLN A 392 3.40 4.74 1.61
N THR A 393 3.10 3.79 0.73
CA THR A 393 3.66 2.45 0.84
C THR A 393 5.12 2.43 0.39
N THR A 394 5.95 1.60 1.02
CA THR A 394 7.41 1.68 0.83
C THR A 394 7.90 1.04 -0.46
N GLU A 395 7.05 0.38 -1.25
CA GLU A 395 7.38 -0.06 -2.61
C GLU A 395 7.55 1.13 -3.55
N ARG A 396 7.01 2.30 -3.18
CA ARG A 396 6.99 3.47 -4.05
C ARG A 396 8.29 4.23 -3.93
N ASN A 397 8.69 4.84 -5.04
CA ASN A 397 9.85 5.72 -5.11
C ASN A 397 11.18 5.09 -4.63
N ALA A 398 11.33 3.77 -4.73
CA ALA A 398 12.60 3.09 -4.42
C ALA A 398 13.77 3.58 -5.28
N SER A 399 13.49 4.01 -6.52
CA SER A 399 14.48 4.61 -7.43
C SER A 399 14.74 6.10 -7.19
N ASN A 400 14.09 6.72 -6.18
CA ASN A 400 14.26 8.13 -5.85
C ASN A 400 13.91 9.11 -6.98
N SER A 401 13.12 8.67 -7.97
CA SER A 401 12.74 9.46 -9.16
C SER A 401 11.65 10.51 -8.90
N ALA A 402 10.81 10.30 -7.89
CA ALA A 402 9.82 11.29 -7.46
C ALA A 402 10.43 12.28 -6.46
N SER A 403 9.81 13.46 -6.37
CA SER A 403 10.31 14.59 -5.57
C SER A 403 9.93 14.52 -4.07
N TYR A 404 9.92 13.33 -3.49
CA TYR A 404 9.74 13.10 -2.06
C TYR A 404 10.70 12.02 -1.55
N ARG A 405 10.90 11.92 -0.24
CA ARG A 405 11.69 10.87 0.40
C ARG A 405 11.01 10.39 1.67
N PHE A 406 11.19 9.13 2.02
CA PHE A 406 10.76 8.60 3.31
C PHE A 406 11.71 9.08 4.42
N ILE A 407 11.15 9.31 5.60
CA ILE A 407 11.89 9.64 6.82
C ILE A 407 11.76 8.52 7.86
N LYS A 408 12.65 8.54 8.85
CA LYS A 408 12.57 7.68 10.02
C LYS A 408 11.43 8.13 10.94
N ILE A 409 10.91 7.16 11.71
CA ILE A 409 10.01 7.41 12.84
C ILE A 409 10.73 6.94 14.09
N ASP A 410 10.89 7.82 15.09
CA ASP A 410 11.63 7.54 16.33
C ASP A 410 13.05 6.97 16.08
N GLY A 411 13.73 7.43 15.03
CA GLY A 411 15.06 6.96 14.65
C GLY A 411 15.08 5.66 13.83
N ALA A 412 13.97 4.95 13.72
CA ALA A 412 13.87 3.70 12.96
C ALA A 412 13.52 3.97 11.48
N LEU A 413 14.26 3.32 10.58
CA LEU A 413 13.97 3.33 9.13
C LEU A 413 12.75 2.44 8.81
N PRO A 414 11.99 2.74 7.74
CA PRO A 414 10.92 1.89 7.26
C PRO A 414 11.42 0.62 6.55
N THR A 415 12.29 -0.17 7.19
CA THR A 415 12.84 -1.42 6.64
C THR A 415 12.25 -2.66 7.31
N GLY A 416 12.30 -3.79 6.61
CA GLY A 416 11.97 -5.09 7.20
C GLY A 416 12.84 -5.42 8.42
N GLU A 417 14.12 -5.03 8.40
CA GLU A 417 15.03 -5.19 9.54
C GLU A 417 14.54 -4.44 10.79
N GLN A 418 14.12 -3.17 10.65
CA GLN A 418 13.66 -2.40 11.81
C GLN A 418 12.30 -2.88 12.33
N VAL A 419 11.47 -3.50 11.47
CA VAL A 419 10.25 -4.19 11.92
C VAL A 419 10.57 -5.49 12.63
N PHE A 420 11.52 -6.28 12.12
CA PHE A 420 12.01 -7.50 12.75
C PHE A 420 12.60 -7.23 14.15
N LEU A 421 13.28 -6.09 14.31
CA LEU A 421 13.80 -5.63 15.60
C LEU A 421 12.72 -5.02 16.52
N GLY A 422 11.52 -4.75 16.01
CA GLY A 422 10.44 -4.14 16.78
C GLY A 422 10.56 -2.62 16.96
N HIS A 423 11.48 -1.97 16.24
CA HIS A 423 11.73 -0.53 16.32
C HIS A 423 10.78 0.28 15.44
N TYR A 424 10.43 -0.23 14.26
CA TYR A 424 9.59 0.51 13.31
C TYR A 424 8.10 0.31 13.58
N PRO A 425 7.34 1.40 13.81
CA PRO A 425 5.98 1.30 14.36
C PRO A 425 4.87 1.22 13.31
N LEU A 426 5.13 1.66 12.08
CA LEU A 426 4.10 1.90 11.08
C LEU A 426 3.98 0.70 10.13
N VAL A 427 3.36 -0.36 10.65
CA VAL A 427 3.10 -1.60 9.94
C VAL A 427 1.60 -1.90 9.97
N GLY A 428 0.98 -2.03 8.80
CA GLY A 428 -0.40 -2.52 8.66
C GLY A 428 -0.41 -4.02 8.45
N GLU A 429 -1.27 -4.78 9.12
CA GLU A 429 -1.45 -6.20 8.81
C GLU A 429 -2.44 -6.34 7.66
N TYR A 430 -1.94 -6.48 6.43
CA TYR A 430 -2.80 -6.56 5.27
C TYR A 430 -3.56 -7.88 5.28
N ALA A 431 -4.85 -7.80 5.01
CA ALA A 431 -5.80 -8.87 5.28
C ALA A 431 -6.58 -9.31 4.05
N LEU A 432 -6.98 -10.57 4.03
CA LEU A 432 -8.02 -11.13 3.18
C LEU A 432 -9.18 -11.59 4.08
N SER A 433 -10.40 -11.19 3.77
CA SER A 433 -11.56 -11.55 4.58
C SER A 433 -12.79 -11.91 3.76
N TRP A 434 -13.54 -12.90 4.20
CA TRP A 434 -14.77 -13.38 3.55
C TRP A 434 -15.73 -14.06 4.53
N LYS A 435 -16.95 -14.32 4.06
CA LYS A 435 -17.99 -15.06 4.79
C LYS A 435 -18.04 -16.52 4.36
N ASN A 436 -18.57 -17.39 5.20
CA ASN A 436 -18.80 -18.81 4.92
C ASN A 436 -19.89 -19.10 3.88
N ASN A 437 -20.49 -18.06 3.28
CA ASN A 437 -21.53 -18.20 2.25
C ASN A 437 -20.98 -18.33 0.82
N VAL A 438 -19.66 -18.49 0.67
CA VAL A 438 -19.01 -18.81 -0.60
C VAL A 438 -19.13 -20.31 -0.92
N THR A 439 -18.96 -20.69 -2.18
CA THR A 439 -18.93 -22.12 -2.56
C THR A 439 -17.65 -22.79 -2.05
N ALA A 440 -17.67 -24.12 -1.87
CA ALA A 440 -16.49 -24.87 -1.40
C ALA A 440 -15.23 -24.65 -2.26
N ASN A 441 -15.38 -24.58 -3.59
CA ASN A 441 -14.25 -24.28 -4.48
C ASN A 441 -13.75 -22.83 -4.36
N GLN A 442 -14.64 -21.87 -4.07
CA GLN A 442 -14.23 -20.50 -3.78
C GLN A 442 -13.49 -20.41 -2.46
N ASP A 443 -13.99 -21.08 -1.41
CA ASP A 443 -13.33 -21.15 -0.11
C ASP A 443 -11.93 -21.77 -0.21
N ALA A 444 -11.79 -22.90 -0.91
CA ALA A 444 -10.50 -23.54 -1.16
C ALA A 444 -9.52 -22.59 -1.87
N ALA A 445 -9.99 -21.84 -2.87
CA ALA A 445 -9.16 -20.88 -3.59
C ALA A 445 -8.76 -19.66 -2.75
N LEU A 446 -9.65 -19.15 -1.90
CA LEU A 446 -9.36 -18.05 -0.98
C LEU A 446 -8.37 -18.48 0.11
N ASN A 447 -8.49 -19.71 0.63
CA ASN A 447 -7.52 -20.28 1.57
C ASN A 447 -6.15 -20.47 0.92
N ALA A 448 -6.09 -21.06 -0.28
CA ALA A 448 -4.83 -21.22 -1.01
C ALA A 448 -4.17 -19.86 -1.29
N LEU A 449 -4.97 -18.86 -1.67
CA LEU A 449 -4.50 -17.49 -1.85
C LEU A 449 -3.91 -16.93 -0.57
N ALA A 450 -4.61 -17.07 0.56
CA ALA A 450 -4.15 -16.57 1.85
C ALA A 450 -2.80 -17.19 2.25
N ILE A 451 -2.67 -18.51 2.10
CA ILE A 451 -1.44 -19.26 2.39
C ILE A 451 -0.30 -18.74 1.51
N TYR A 452 -0.46 -18.77 0.18
CA TYR A 452 0.60 -18.41 -0.74
C TYR A 452 1.05 -16.94 -0.63
N SER A 453 0.10 -16.05 -0.31
CA SER A 453 0.36 -14.62 -0.11
C SER A 453 1.17 -14.32 1.15
N GLY A 454 1.09 -15.18 2.17
CA GLY A 454 1.79 -15.01 3.44
C GLY A 454 3.13 -15.74 3.56
N LEU A 455 3.48 -16.58 2.57
CA LEU A 455 4.73 -17.33 2.58
C LEU A 455 5.95 -16.39 2.62
N PRO A 456 6.96 -16.65 3.47
CA PRO A 456 8.17 -15.84 3.54
C PRO A 456 8.90 -15.74 2.21
N SER A 457 8.92 -16.82 1.43
CA SER A 457 9.53 -16.85 0.09
C SER A 457 8.79 -15.97 -0.93
N THR A 458 7.46 -15.93 -0.87
CA THR A 458 6.66 -15.03 -1.71
C THR A 458 6.92 -13.57 -1.33
N ILE A 459 6.97 -13.26 -0.03
CA ILE A 459 7.27 -11.92 0.48
C ILE A 459 8.70 -11.50 0.16
N ALA A 460 9.69 -12.38 0.31
CA ALA A 460 11.09 -12.11 -0.02
C ALA A 460 11.27 -11.78 -1.52
N ALA A 461 10.69 -12.59 -2.39
CA ALA A 461 10.71 -12.35 -3.85
C ALA A 461 10.03 -11.02 -4.22
N ARG A 462 8.95 -10.67 -3.51
CA ARG A 462 8.29 -9.38 -3.71
C ARG A 462 9.18 -8.20 -3.29
N ASN A 463 9.85 -8.30 -2.14
CA ASN A 463 10.68 -7.23 -1.63
C ASN A 463 11.94 -7.00 -2.46
N SER A 464 12.53 -8.06 -3.04
CA SER A 464 13.69 -7.94 -3.93
C SER A 464 13.39 -7.12 -5.18
N ASP A 465 12.15 -7.20 -5.68
CA ASP A 465 11.76 -6.57 -6.94
C ASP A 465 11.25 -5.14 -6.77
N LEU A 466 10.68 -4.81 -5.60
CA LEU A 466 9.87 -3.59 -5.42
C LEU A 466 10.41 -2.58 -4.43
N SER A 467 11.16 -3.02 -3.42
CA SER A 467 11.27 -2.24 -2.18
C SER A 467 12.71 -2.08 -1.72
N ASN A 468 13.66 -2.06 -2.65
CA ASN A 468 15.06 -1.87 -2.33
C ASN A 468 15.44 -0.38 -2.42
N HIS A 469 15.45 0.29 -1.28
CA HIS A 469 15.89 1.69 -1.18
C HIS A 469 17.38 1.76 -0.88
N SER A 470 17.99 2.92 -1.12
CA SER A 470 19.38 3.19 -0.71
C SER A 470 19.64 3.04 0.80
N TRP A 471 18.59 3.11 1.61
CA TRP A 471 18.65 2.95 3.07
C TRP A 471 18.26 1.53 3.55
N GLY A 472 17.91 0.61 2.64
CA GLY A 472 17.62 -0.79 2.97
C GLY A 472 16.37 -1.35 2.29
N GLN A 473 16.12 -2.64 2.52
CA GLN A 473 14.96 -3.34 1.98
C GLN A 473 13.70 -3.07 2.84
N ALA A 474 12.63 -2.65 2.18
CA ALA A 474 11.32 -2.35 2.75
C ALA A 474 10.24 -3.25 2.14
N GLY A 475 8.98 -2.80 2.13
CA GLY A 475 7.86 -3.52 1.52
C GLY A 475 7.08 -4.32 2.54
N TYR A 476 7.32 -5.62 2.62
CA TYR A 476 6.50 -6.55 3.37
C TYR A 476 7.32 -7.40 4.34
N ILE A 477 6.64 -7.94 5.36
CA ILE A 477 7.21 -8.91 6.29
C ILE A 477 6.19 -10.02 6.55
N ALA A 478 6.63 -11.27 6.54
CA ALA A 478 5.80 -12.42 6.88
C ALA A 478 5.52 -12.44 8.38
N LEU A 479 4.32 -12.90 8.76
CA LEU A 479 3.91 -12.94 10.17
C LEU A 479 4.23 -14.30 10.77
N SER A 480 4.88 -14.31 11.92
CA SER A 480 5.03 -15.54 12.71
C SER A 480 3.69 -16.13 13.15
N ALA A 481 2.65 -15.29 13.28
CA ALA A 481 1.27 -15.72 13.53
C ALA A 481 0.72 -16.72 12.50
N ASN A 482 1.30 -16.76 11.29
CA ASN A 482 0.94 -17.70 10.24
C ASN A 482 1.74 -19.02 10.31
N GLY A 483 2.40 -19.30 11.44
CA GLY A 483 3.19 -20.51 11.66
C GLY A 483 4.59 -20.47 11.01
N HIS A 484 5.05 -19.29 10.59
CA HIS A 484 6.37 -19.11 10.01
C HIS A 484 7.42 -18.84 11.09
N MET A 485 8.52 -19.58 11.06
CA MET A 485 9.60 -19.44 12.03
C MET A 485 10.45 -18.19 11.73
N PRO A 486 10.54 -17.22 12.67
CA PRO A 486 11.46 -16.10 12.56
C PRO A 486 12.92 -16.56 12.47
N PRO A 487 13.77 -15.94 11.63
CA PRO A 487 15.19 -16.22 11.67
C PRO A 487 15.81 -15.68 12.98
N ALA A 488 16.94 -16.25 13.42
CA ALA A 488 17.62 -15.81 14.65
C ALA A 488 18.19 -14.38 14.55
N THR A 489 18.52 -13.95 13.32
CA THR A 489 18.92 -12.59 12.96
C THR A 489 18.16 -12.19 11.71
N TRP A 490 17.99 -10.89 11.47
CA TRP A 490 17.33 -10.41 10.25
C TRP A 490 17.91 -11.09 8.98
N ASP A 491 17.03 -11.70 8.19
CA ASP A 491 17.34 -12.32 6.92
C ASP A 491 16.31 -11.88 5.86
N PRO A 492 16.69 -11.08 4.85
CA PRO A 492 15.77 -10.65 3.81
C PRO A 492 15.26 -11.79 2.91
N ALA A 493 15.92 -12.96 2.90
CA ALA A 493 15.44 -14.15 2.19
C ALA A 493 14.40 -14.95 3.01
N ASN A 494 14.34 -14.74 4.33
CA ASN A 494 13.32 -15.26 5.23
C ASN A 494 12.75 -14.12 6.11
N PRO A 495 12.04 -13.15 5.53
CA PRO A 495 11.64 -11.92 6.21
C PRO A 495 10.42 -12.17 7.10
N VAL A 496 10.62 -12.84 8.23
CA VAL A 496 9.55 -13.18 9.19
C VAL A 496 9.73 -12.38 10.47
N THR A 497 8.70 -11.65 10.90
CA THR A 497 8.74 -10.92 12.17
C THR A 497 8.49 -11.84 13.36
N PRO A 498 9.28 -11.73 14.46
CA PRO A 498 9.00 -12.46 15.69
C PRO A 498 7.84 -11.86 16.48
N TYR A 499 7.31 -10.71 16.07
CA TYR A 499 6.19 -10.05 16.74
C TYR A 499 4.84 -10.44 16.12
N THR A 500 3.80 -10.47 16.95
CA THR A 500 2.43 -10.81 16.56
C THR A 500 1.42 -9.87 17.22
N ARG A 501 0.31 -9.62 16.52
CA ARG A 501 -0.92 -9.00 17.06
C ARG A 501 -2.07 -10.01 17.22
N SER A 502 -1.84 -11.28 16.87
CA SER A 502 -2.83 -12.34 16.87
C SER A 502 -2.65 -13.30 18.06
N LEU A 503 -2.57 -12.76 19.28
CA LEU A 503 -2.30 -13.57 20.49
C LEU A 503 -3.37 -14.63 20.80
N LEU A 504 -4.61 -14.37 20.39
CA LEU A 504 -5.76 -15.24 20.63
C LEU A 504 -6.24 -15.92 19.34
N GLY A 505 -5.36 -16.02 18.33
CA GLY A 505 -5.68 -16.62 17.04
C GLY A 505 -6.53 -15.74 16.11
N THR A 506 -6.86 -14.51 16.51
CA THR A 506 -7.51 -13.51 15.66
C THR A 506 -6.64 -12.26 15.55
N PRO A 507 -6.41 -11.74 14.34
CA PRO A 507 -5.73 -10.46 14.15
C PRO A 507 -6.48 -9.30 14.82
N ASP A 508 -5.74 -8.38 15.43
CA ASP A 508 -6.25 -7.18 16.11
C ASP A 508 -5.34 -5.98 15.79
N ALA A 509 -5.84 -5.01 15.02
CA ALA A 509 -5.08 -3.83 14.62
C ALA A 509 -4.79 -2.89 15.80
N CYS A 510 -5.56 -2.99 16.89
CA CYS A 510 -5.38 -2.22 18.11
C CYS A 510 -4.44 -2.86 19.12
N ALA A 511 -4.09 -4.14 18.93
CA ALA A 511 -3.10 -4.79 19.76
C ALA A 511 -1.71 -4.18 19.50
N ILE A 512 -0.96 -3.98 20.59
CA ILE A 512 0.47 -3.70 20.53
C ILE A 512 1.15 -5.01 20.10
N PRO A 513 2.04 -4.99 19.08
CA PRO A 513 2.82 -6.19 18.75
C PRO A 513 3.61 -6.69 19.95
N VAL A 514 3.52 -7.98 20.24
CA VAL A 514 4.34 -8.64 21.26
C VAL A 514 5.08 -9.81 20.67
N VAL A 515 6.12 -10.29 21.36
CA VAL A 515 6.86 -11.48 20.94
C VAL A 515 5.90 -12.65 20.83
N ASN A 516 5.95 -13.35 19.69
CA ASN A 516 5.16 -14.55 19.48
C ASN A 516 5.67 -15.68 20.42
N PRO A 517 4.82 -16.17 21.36
CA PRO A 517 5.24 -17.16 22.33
C PRO A 517 5.63 -18.51 21.69
N ASP A 518 5.13 -18.81 20.49
CA ASP A 518 5.41 -20.06 19.79
C ASP A 518 6.87 -20.15 19.29
N PHE A 519 7.56 -19.01 19.20
CA PHE A 519 8.92 -18.91 18.65
C PHE A 519 9.90 -18.16 19.57
N GLY A 520 9.58 -18.08 20.87
CA GLY A 520 10.03 -17.12 21.88
C GLY A 520 11.53 -16.88 22.13
N SER A 521 12.30 -16.46 21.12
CA SER A 521 13.58 -15.78 21.29
C SER A 521 13.62 -14.52 20.44
N VAL A 522 13.69 -13.35 21.08
CA VAL A 522 13.98 -12.07 20.42
C VAL A 522 15.27 -11.50 20.97
N GLU A 523 15.98 -10.78 20.13
CA GLU A 523 17.20 -10.12 20.53
C GLU A 523 16.89 -8.87 21.37
N LEU A 524 17.52 -8.76 22.54
CA LEU A 524 17.51 -7.53 23.34
C LEU A 524 18.64 -6.64 22.81
N ARG A 525 18.32 -5.57 22.07
CA ARG A 525 19.30 -4.57 21.59
C ARG A 525 18.94 -3.16 22.00
#